data_AF-A0A937P7Z4-F1
#
_entry.id   AF-A0A937P7Z4-F1
#
_cell.length_a   1.000
_cell.length_b   1.000
_cell.length_c   1.000
_cell.angle_alpha   90.00
_cell.angle_beta   90.00
_cell.angle_gamma   90.00
#
_symmetry.space_group_name_H-M   'P 1'
#
loop_
_entity.id
_entity.type
_entity.pdbx_description
1 polymer ?
#
loop_
_entity_poly.entity_id
_entity_poly.type
_entity_poly.pdbx_seq_one_letter_code
_entity_poly.pdbx_strand_id
1 'polypeptide(L)'
;MSGGGLATDTEEFKQGAVDVEDAFDYYIENLNNDRPFIIAGHSQGTMTLIELIKNRFGNDAELRNRMVAAYLIGYTVTDVDLSTAVLTAAQNATDVGVVITYNSQSVTSAGGPMLMDGAHCINPLNWKTDSTPADSTQNLGAVFFNDETGEFIREVNHYCGAQIDMETGALTTTIPDGEDLDIGSYSEGVYHRYDYAFWYRNLQKNVGDRIDAYYAKE
;
A
#
# COMPACT_ATOMS: atom_id res chain seq x y z
N MET A 1 -22.53 -13.74 17.12
CA MET A 1 -22.13 -14.18 15.77
C MET A 1 -23.03 -13.45 14.77
N SER A 2 -22.67 -12.22 14.43
CA SER A 2 -23.34 -11.47 13.36
C SER A 2 -22.68 -11.87 12.04
N GLY A 3 -23.43 -12.57 11.19
CA GLY A 3 -23.00 -12.88 9.83
C GLY A 3 -23.01 -11.61 8.97
N GLY A 4 -21.93 -10.83 9.05
CA GLY A 4 -21.61 -9.82 8.05
C GLY A 4 -20.59 -10.43 7.09
N GLY A 5 -20.92 -10.50 5.80
CA GLY A 5 -19.95 -10.85 4.76
C GLY A 5 -18.79 -9.86 4.73
N LEU A 6 -17.68 -10.25 4.11
CA LEU A 6 -16.57 -9.34 3.85
C LEU A 6 -17.04 -8.22 2.91
N ALA A 7 -16.38 -7.05 2.94
CA ALA A 7 -16.70 -5.99 1.98
C ALA A 7 -16.56 -6.46 0.52
N THR A 8 -15.68 -7.44 0.28
CA THR A 8 -15.50 -8.12 -1.01
C THR A 8 -16.70 -8.92 -1.48
N ASP A 9 -17.61 -9.31 -0.59
CA ASP A 9 -18.73 -10.18 -0.91
C ASP A 9 -19.93 -9.42 -1.51
N THR A 10 -19.90 -8.09 -1.42
CA THR A 10 -20.95 -7.21 -1.95
C THR A 10 -20.94 -7.19 -3.48
N GLU A 11 -22.12 -7.05 -4.09
CA GLU A 11 -22.23 -6.98 -5.55
C GLU A 11 -21.59 -5.70 -6.10
N GLU A 12 -21.68 -4.61 -5.34
CA GLU A 12 -21.07 -3.32 -5.67
C GLU A 12 -19.55 -3.42 -5.72
N PHE A 13 -18.93 -4.09 -4.74
CA PHE A 13 -17.48 -4.32 -4.76
C PHE A 13 -17.08 -5.19 -5.95
N LYS A 14 -17.78 -6.30 -6.18
CA LYS A 14 -17.46 -7.21 -7.30
C LYS A 14 -17.56 -6.51 -8.64
N GLN A 15 -18.60 -5.69 -8.84
CA GLN A 15 -18.72 -4.89 -10.06
C GLN A 15 -17.54 -3.92 -10.20
N GLY A 16 -17.20 -3.19 -9.15
CA GLY A 16 -16.05 -2.29 -9.18
C GLY A 16 -14.71 -3.00 -9.43
N ALA A 17 -14.55 -4.22 -8.90
CA ALA A 17 -13.36 -5.03 -9.14
C ALA A 17 -13.24 -5.49 -10.60
N VAL A 18 -14.35 -5.92 -11.21
CA VAL A 18 -14.43 -6.25 -12.63
C VAL A 18 -14.14 -5.02 -13.50
N ASP A 19 -14.72 -3.85 -13.17
CA ASP A 19 -14.47 -2.62 -13.92
C ASP A 19 -12.97 -2.23 -13.92
N VAL A 20 -12.27 -2.43 -12.80
CA VAL A 20 -10.82 -2.19 -12.71
C VAL A 20 -10.02 -3.23 -13.51
N GLU A 21 -10.43 -4.50 -13.49
CA GLU A 21 -9.81 -5.55 -14.30
C GLU A 21 -9.95 -5.27 -15.80
N ASP A 22 -11.17 -4.95 -16.26
CA ASP A 22 -11.45 -4.59 -17.66
C ASP A 22 -10.65 -3.34 -18.08
N ALA A 23 -10.53 -2.34 -17.21
CA ALA A 23 -9.73 -1.14 -17.48
C ALA A 23 -8.24 -1.44 -17.55
N PHE A 24 -7.73 -2.30 -16.67
CA PHE A 24 -6.34 -2.75 -16.67
C PHE A 24 -6.01 -3.50 -17.97
N ASP A 25 -6.88 -4.42 -18.38
CA ASP A 25 -6.73 -5.19 -19.61
C ASP A 25 -6.70 -4.30 -20.83
N TYR A 26 -7.67 -3.38 -20.90
CA TYR A 26 -7.73 -2.41 -21.98
C TYR A 26 -6.44 -1.59 -22.05
N TYR A 27 -5.94 -1.12 -20.90
CA TYR A 27 -4.67 -0.39 -20.83
C TYR A 27 -3.51 -1.25 -21.35
N ILE A 28 -3.36 -2.48 -20.85
CA ILE A 28 -2.26 -3.38 -21.22
C ILE A 28 -2.27 -3.70 -22.72
N GLU A 29 -3.44 -3.99 -23.28
CA GLU A 29 -3.60 -4.44 -24.67
C GLU A 29 -3.56 -3.29 -25.69
N ASN A 30 -4.03 -2.09 -25.32
CA ASN A 30 -4.29 -1.02 -26.29
C ASN A 30 -3.45 0.24 -26.07
N LEU A 31 -3.00 0.51 -24.84
CA LEU A 31 -2.42 1.81 -24.48
C LEU A 31 -0.98 1.72 -23.96
N ASN A 32 -0.63 0.63 -23.29
CA ASN A 32 0.63 0.50 -22.56
C ASN A 32 1.84 0.41 -23.49
N ASN A 33 1.69 -0.14 -24.70
CA ASN A 33 2.78 -0.32 -25.67
C ASN A 33 4.01 -1.00 -25.04
N ASP A 34 3.79 -2.10 -24.31
CA ASP A 34 4.82 -2.89 -23.64
C ASP A 34 5.70 -2.15 -22.63
N ARG A 35 5.26 -0.96 -22.19
CA ARG A 35 5.97 -0.22 -21.14
C ARG A 35 5.90 -0.97 -19.80
N PRO A 36 6.95 -0.86 -18.97
CA PRO A 36 6.83 -1.29 -17.60
C PRO A 36 5.82 -0.42 -16.84
N PHE A 37 5.12 -1.01 -15.89
CA PHE A 37 4.00 -0.36 -15.19
C PHE A 37 4.05 -0.55 -13.68
N ILE A 38 3.29 0.29 -12.98
CA ILE A 38 3.05 0.22 -11.54
C ILE A 38 1.53 0.22 -11.34
N ILE A 39 1.07 -0.57 -10.38
CA ILE A 39 -0.29 -0.47 -9.84
C ILE A 39 -0.23 0.03 -8.40
N ALA A 40 -1.18 0.85 -8.00
CA ALA A 40 -1.26 1.40 -6.65
C ALA A 40 -2.71 1.48 -6.20
N GLY A 41 -2.97 1.02 -4.98
CA GLY A 41 -4.27 1.00 -4.34
C GLY A 41 -4.18 1.45 -2.90
N HIS A 42 -5.29 1.94 -2.39
CA HIS A 42 -5.50 2.20 -0.97
C HIS A 42 -6.81 1.56 -0.52
N SER A 43 -6.82 0.93 0.66
CA SER A 43 -8.05 0.41 1.27
C SER A 43 -8.82 -0.52 0.33
N GLN A 44 -10.06 -0.20 -0.03
CA GLN A 44 -10.86 -0.96 -0.99
C GLN A 44 -10.18 -1.09 -2.35
N GLY A 45 -9.45 -0.06 -2.81
CA GLY A 45 -8.64 -0.14 -4.02
C GLY A 45 -7.52 -1.18 -3.92
N THR A 46 -6.92 -1.35 -2.72
CA THR A 46 -5.98 -2.46 -2.48
C THR A 46 -6.67 -3.80 -2.56
N MET A 47 -7.87 -3.95 -1.98
CA MET A 47 -8.66 -5.19 -2.07
C MET A 47 -8.96 -5.53 -3.54
N THR A 48 -9.36 -4.53 -4.34
CA THR A 48 -9.57 -4.69 -5.78
C THR A 48 -8.31 -5.11 -6.51
N LEU A 49 -7.15 -4.49 -6.21
CA LEU A 49 -5.90 -4.86 -6.86
C LEU A 49 -5.36 -6.24 -6.41
N ILE A 50 -5.72 -6.72 -5.21
CA ILE A 50 -5.44 -8.10 -4.79
C ILE A 50 -6.20 -9.09 -5.70
N GLU A 51 -7.48 -8.84 -5.98
CA GLU A 51 -8.26 -9.67 -6.91
C GLU A 51 -7.69 -9.59 -8.33
N LEU A 52 -7.30 -8.39 -8.79
CA LEU A 52 -6.63 -8.21 -10.09
C LEU A 52 -5.38 -9.08 -10.22
N ILE A 53 -4.46 -9.04 -9.26
CA ILE A 53 -3.22 -9.83 -9.36
C ILE A 53 -3.51 -11.34 -9.31
N LYS A 54 -4.49 -11.79 -8.52
CA LYS A 54 -4.91 -13.20 -8.48
C LYS A 54 -5.45 -13.67 -9.83
N ASN A 55 -6.28 -12.86 -10.47
CA ASN A 55 -6.92 -13.21 -11.74
C ASN A 55 -5.96 -13.14 -12.93
N ARG A 56 -5.07 -12.15 -12.94
CA ARG A 56 -4.27 -11.79 -14.13
C ARG A 56 -2.84 -12.27 -14.10
N PHE A 57 -2.20 -12.35 -12.93
CA PHE A 57 -0.74 -12.48 -12.89
C PHE A 57 -0.29 -13.93 -12.85
N GLY A 58 -1.02 -14.86 -12.23
CA GLY A 58 -0.52 -16.21 -11.91
C GLY A 58 0.07 -17.01 -13.09
N ASN A 59 -0.54 -16.95 -14.27
CA ASN A 59 -0.10 -17.68 -15.46
C ASN A 59 0.61 -16.82 -16.51
N ASP A 60 0.80 -15.52 -16.26
CA ASP A 60 1.36 -14.58 -17.23
C ASP A 60 2.72 -14.05 -16.75
N ALA A 61 3.78 -14.78 -17.11
CA ALA A 61 5.15 -14.39 -16.74
C ALA A 61 5.60 -13.09 -17.43
N GLU A 62 5.10 -12.80 -18.63
CA GLU A 62 5.46 -11.59 -19.36
C GLU A 62 4.86 -10.35 -18.69
N LEU A 63 3.59 -10.41 -18.30
CA LEU A 63 2.94 -9.37 -17.51
C LEU A 63 3.65 -9.13 -16.19
N ARG A 64 3.99 -10.20 -15.45
CA ARG A 64 4.75 -10.09 -14.19
C ARG A 64 6.10 -9.43 -14.40
N ASN A 65 6.82 -9.81 -15.46
CA ASN A 65 8.13 -9.25 -15.77
C ASN A 65 8.08 -7.77 -16.15
N ARG A 66 6.95 -7.26 -16.68
CA ARG A 66 6.74 -5.83 -16.97
C ARG A 66 6.31 -5.02 -15.74
N MET A 67 5.92 -5.66 -14.63
CA MET A 67 5.53 -4.92 -13.43
C MET A 67 6.78 -4.44 -12.67
N VAL A 68 6.90 -3.13 -12.48
CA VAL A 68 7.95 -2.53 -11.64
C VAL A 68 7.67 -2.83 -10.17
N ALA A 69 6.46 -2.52 -9.69
CA ALA A 69 6.02 -2.80 -8.33
C ALA A 69 4.50 -2.63 -8.20
N ALA A 70 3.92 -3.19 -7.15
CA ALA A 70 2.53 -2.94 -6.74
C ALA A 70 2.49 -2.32 -5.33
N TYR A 71 1.90 -1.13 -5.20
CA TYR A 71 1.71 -0.45 -3.91
C TYR A 71 0.30 -0.75 -3.38
N LEU A 72 0.19 -1.79 -2.58
CA LEU A 72 -1.06 -2.36 -2.05
C LEU A 72 -1.19 -1.97 -0.57
N ILE A 73 -1.48 -0.70 -0.30
CA ILE A 73 -1.39 -0.09 1.04
C ILE A 73 -2.78 0.04 1.69
N GLY A 74 -2.88 -0.05 3.02
CA GLY A 74 -4.15 0.12 3.75
C GLY A 74 -5.10 -1.08 3.66
N TYR A 75 -4.58 -2.26 3.33
CA TYR A 75 -5.29 -3.52 3.57
C TYR A 75 -4.25 -4.63 3.77
N THR A 76 -4.63 -5.69 4.48
CA THR A 76 -3.76 -6.84 4.70
C THR A 76 -3.48 -7.57 3.39
N VAL A 77 -2.19 -7.76 3.09
CA VAL A 77 -1.71 -8.63 2.01
C VAL A 77 -0.97 -9.80 2.66
N THR A 78 -1.36 -11.03 2.31
CA THR A 78 -0.81 -12.26 2.89
C THR A 78 0.00 -13.08 1.87
N ASP A 79 0.74 -14.09 2.34
CA ASP A 79 1.41 -15.06 1.46
C ASP A 79 0.44 -15.79 0.52
N VAL A 80 -0.81 -16.00 0.92
CA VAL A 80 -1.83 -16.66 0.08
C VAL A 80 -2.21 -15.78 -1.10
N ASP A 81 -2.37 -14.48 -0.86
CA ASP A 81 -2.66 -13.50 -1.92
C ASP A 81 -1.52 -13.45 -2.93
N LEU A 82 -0.28 -13.37 -2.43
CA LEU A 82 0.93 -13.23 -3.26
C LEU A 82 1.26 -14.49 -4.05
N SER A 83 1.15 -15.67 -3.43
CA SER A 83 1.50 -16.95 -4.06
C SER A 83 0.58 -17.30 -5.23
N THR A 84 -0.69 -16.89 -5.19
CA THR A 84 -1.64 -17.06 -6.29
C THR A 84 -1.21 -16.26 -7.53
N ALA A 85 -0.62 -15.09 -7.31
CA ALA A 85 -0.09 -14.21 -8.36
C ALA A 85 1.37 -14.51 -8.75
N VAL A 86 2.05 -15.46 -8.08
CA VAL A 86 3.50 -15.70 -8.21
C VAL A 86 4.31 -14.42 -7.94
N LEU A 87 3.87 -13.63 -6.96
CA LEU A 87 4.52 -12.41 -6.50
C LEU A 87 5.08 -12.61 -5.09
N THR A 88 5.91 -11.67 -4.64
CA THR A 88 6.46 -11.63 -3.28
C THR A 88 6.36 -10.22 -2.69
N ALA A 89 6.35 -10.13 -1.37
CA ALA A 89 6.45 -8.84 -0.68
C ALA A 89 7.87 -8.28 -0.80
N ALA A 90 7.98 -6.96 -0.91
CA ALA A 90 9.25 -6.24 -0.95
C ALA A 90 10.06 -6.47 0.33
N GLN A 91 11.37 -6.64 0.19
CA GLN A 91 12.32 -6.80 1.29
C GLN A 91 13.33 -5.64 1.37
N ASN A 92 13.47 -4.86 0.30
CA ASN A 92 14.30 -3.66 0.26
C ASN A 92 13.77 -2.59 -0.72
N ALA A 93 14.47 -1.45 -0.74
CA ALA A 93 14.08 -0.25 -1.50
C ALA A 93 14.07 -0.47 -3.02
N THR A 94 14.87 -1.40 -3.53
CA THR A 94 15.14 -1.60 -4.97
C THR A 94 14.64 -2.93 -5.51
N ASP A 95 13.90 -3.70 -4.71
CA ASP A 95 13.18 -4.85 -5.21
C ASP A 95 12.16 -4.42 -6.27
N VAL A 96 12.07 -5.18 -7.36
CA VAL A 96 11.12 -4.96 -8.47
C VAL A 96 10.34 -6.23 -8.74
N GLY A 97 9.15 -6.10 -9.33
CA GLY A 97 8.20 -7.22 -9.46
C GLY A 97 7.63 -7.65 -8.11
N VAL A 98 7.60 -6.74 -7.12
CA VAL A 98 7.21 -7.02 -5.73
C VAL A 98 6.03 -6.17 -5.27
N VAL A 99 5.42 -6.59 -4.16
CA VAL A 99 4.33 -5.89 -3.49
C VAL A 99 4.84 -5.10 -2.28
N ILE A 100 4.42 -3.85 -2.19
CA ILE A 100 4.65 -2.93 -1.07
C ILE A 100 3.34 -2.77 -0.35
N THR A 101 3.34 -3.06 0.95
CA THR A 101 2.14 -2.95 1.78
C THR A 101 2.52 -2.60 3.21
N TYR A 102 1.59 -1.95 3.89
CA TYR A 102 1.56 -1.71 5.33
C TYR A 102 0.18 -1.17 5.71
N ASN A 103 -0.11 -1.18 7.00
CA ASN A 103 -1.28 -0.53 7.60
C ASN A 103 -0.80 0.32 8.78
N SER A 104 -1.13 1.60 8.81
CA SER A 104 -0.60 2.53 9.81
C SER A 104 -1.49 2.69 11.04
N GLN A 105 -0.87 2.77 12.22
CA GLN A 105 -1.57 3.03 13.48
C GLN A 105 -0.67 3.70 14.53
N SER A 106 -1.28 4.20 15.61
CA SER A 106 -0.59 4.66 16.81
C SER A 106 0.05 3.47 17.53
N VAL A 107 1.16 3.72 18.22
CA VAL A 107 1.79 2.78 19.17
C VAL A 107 0.86 2.30 20.28
N THR A 108 -0.24 3.02 20.55
CA THR A 108 -1.26 2.66 21.56
C THR A 108 -2.54 2.09 20.96
N SER A 109 -2.64 1.97 19.63
CA SER A 109 -3.86 1.48 18.98
C SER A 109 -4.05 -0.02 19.20
N ALA A 110 -5.30 -0.45 19.35
CA ALA A 110 -5.67 -1.88 19.43
C ALA A 110 -5.83 -2.55 18.06
N GLY A 111 -5.55 -1.84 16.95
CA GLY A 111 -5.70 -2.35 15.59
C GLY A 111 -6.96 -1.87 14.89
N GLY A 112 -6.85 -1.67 13.57
CA GLY A 112 -7.97 -1.36 12.67
C GLY A 112 -8.47 -2.59 11.92
N PRO A 113 -9.70 -2.56 11.36
CA PRO A 113 -10.30 -3.74 10.71
C PRO A 113 -9.59 -4.17 9.40
N MET A 114 -8.64 -3.37 8.91
CA MET A 114 -7.83 -3.65 7.72
C MET A 114 -6.59 -4.48 8.02
N LEU A 115 -6.17 -4.54 9.29
CA LEU A 115 -5.02 -5.30 9.75
C LEU A 115 -5.48 -6.66 10.31
N MET A 116 -5.07 -7.73 9.64
CA MET A 116 -5.40 -9.12 9.94
C MET A 116 -4.13 -9.96 10.02
N ASP A 117 -4.24 -11.17 10.56
CA ASP A 117 -3.11 -12.09 10.70
C ASP A 117 -2.42 -12.37 9.35
N GLY A 118 -1.09 -12.43 9.37
CA GLY A 118 -0.28 -12.69 8.18
C GLY A 118 -0.02 -11.45 7.31
N ALA A 119 -0.28 -10.24 7.83
CA ALA A 119 0.01 -9.00 7.13
C ALA A 119 1.51 -8.82 6.88
N HIS A 120 1.86 -8.69 5.60
CA HIS A 120 3.16 -8.15 5.20
C HIS A 120 3.26 -6.67 5.53
N CYS A 121 4.47 -6.23 5.87
CA CYS A 121 4.74 -4.84 6.22
C CYS A 121 6.18 -4.46 5.83
N ILE A 122 6.34 -3.33 5.16
CA ILE A 122 7.64 -2.71 4.90
C ILE A 122 7.59 -1.25 5.32
N ASN A 123 8.59 -0.82 6.09
CA ASN A 123 8.66 0.55 6.59
C ASN A 123 9.11 1.50 5.45
N PRO A 124 8.28 2.46 5.00
CA PRO A 124 8.59 3.32 3.86
C PRO A 124 9.71 4.33 4.13
N LEU A 125 10.12 4.51 5.39
CA LEU A 125 11.20 5.43 5.75
C LEU A 125 12.60 4.82 5.62
N ASN A 126 12.72 3.49 5.75
CA ASN A 126 14.02 2.80 5.73
C ASN A 126 14.03 1.52 4.85
N TRP A 127 12.88 1.15 4.29
CA TRP A 127 12.66 -0.03 3.43
C TRP A 127 13.05 -1.36 4.08
N LYS A 128 12.93 -1.46 5.40
CA LYS A 128 13.13 -2.69 6.15
C LYS A 128 11.80 -3.35 6.50
N THR A 129 11.85 -4.67 6.66
CA THR A 129 10.73 -5.55 7.03
C THR A 129 10.86 -6.08 8.47
N ASP A 130 11.77 -5.49 9.25
CA ASP A 130 12.00 -5.82 10.66
C ASP A 130 11.62 -4.64 11.58
N SER A 131 11.80 -4.84 12.89
CA SER A 131 11.51 -3.82 13.91
C SER A 131 12.53 -2.68 13.98
N THR A 132 13.42 -2.50 12.99
CA THR A 132 14.34 -1.35 12.96
C THR A 132 13.50 -0.06 12.89
N PRO A 133 13.58 0.83 13.90
CA PRO A 133 12.87 2.09 13.87
C PRO A 133 13.45 3.03 12.80
N ALA A 134 12.60 3.88 12.24
CA ALA A 134 13.00 5.03 11.45
C ALA A 134 12.48 6.30 12.14
N ASP A 135 13.40 7.22 12.40
CA ASP A 135 13.09 8.49 13.05
C ASP A 135 12.37 9.45 12.09
N SER A 136 11.63 10.44 12.62
CA SER A 136 10.93 11.41 11.78
C SER A 136 11.88 12.20 10.89
N THR A 137 13.16 12.37 11.25
CA THR A 137 14.18 12.96 10.36
C THR A 137 14.39 12.22 9.04
N GLN A 138 13.94 10.96 8.92
CA GLN A 138 13.95 10.20 7.67
C GLN A 138 12.69 10.42 6.82
N ASN A 139 11.68 11.09 7.36
CA ASN A 139 10.44 11.43 6.66
C ASN A 139 10.67 12.66 5.77
N LEU A 140 10.74 12.42 4.47
CA LEU A 140 11.04 13.42 3.45
C LEU A 140 9.89 14.43 3.24
N GLY A 141 8.71 14.16 3.79
CA GLY A 141 7.53 15.02 3.68
C GLY A 141 6.25 14.20 3.73
N ALA A 142 5.44 14.48 4.76
CA ALA A 142 4.04 14.10 4.77
C ALA A 142 3.24 15.10 3.93
N VAL A 143 2.38 14.63 3.04
CA VAL A 143 1.57 15.49 2.15
C VAL A 143 0.11 15.18 2.36
N PHE A 144 -0.67 16.19 2.72
CA PHE A 144 -2.08 16.08 3.03
C PHE A 144 -2.90 16.70 1.91
N PHE A 145 -3.91 15.96 1.47
CA PHE A 145 -4.88 16.38 0.48
C PHE A 145 -6.27 16.37 1.10
N ASN A 146 -7.18 17.14 0.50
CA ASN A 146 -8.60 16.99 0.77
C ASN A 146 -9.09 15.71 0.08
N ASP A 147 -9.66 14.78 0.84
CA ASP A 147 -10.09 13.48 0.33
C ASP A 147 -11.21 13.55 -0.73
N GLU A 148 -12.02 14.62 -0.71
CA GLU A 148 -13.13 14.80 -1.66
C GLU A 148 -12.68 15.51 -2.95
N THR A 149 -11.87 16.56 -2.81
CA THR A 149 -11.50 17.43 -3.94
C THR A 149 -10.12 17.12 -4.53
N GLY A 150 -9.27 16.40 -3.80
CA GLY A 150 -7.86 16.19 -4.14
C GLY A 150 -7.00 17.44 -4.00
N GLU A 151 -7.53 18.53 -3.44
CA GLU A 151 -6.76 19.77 -3.26
C GLU A 151 -5.65 19.59 -2.23
N PHE A 152 -4.48 20.13 -2.55
CA PHE A 152 -3.37 20.20 -1.61
C PHE A 152 -3.75 21.04 -0.39
N ILE A 153 -3.61 20.47 0.81
CA ILE A 153 -3.85 21.17 2.07
C ILE A 153 -2.53 21.70 2.62
N ARG A 154 -1.57 20.78 2.86
CA ARG A 154 -0.28 21.11 3.48
C ARG A 154 0.74 20.01 3.25
N GLU A 155 2.00 20.38 3.42
CA GLU A 155 3.14 19.46 3.47
C GLU A 155 4.00 19.76 4.69
N VAL A 156 4.43 18.71 5.38
CA VAL A 156 5.23 18.83 6.61
C VAL A 156 6.42 17.88 6.54
N ASN A 157 7.63 18.44 6.52
CA ASN A 157 8.86 17.67 6.64
C ASN A 157 9.02 17.11 8.05
N HIS A 158 9.62 15.93 8.14
CA HIS A 158 9.87 15.27 9.41
C HIS A 158 8.61 15.07 10.28
N TYR A 159 7.47 14.80 9.63
CA TYR A 159 6.16 14.74 10.30
C TYR A 159 6.11 13.64 11.37
N CYS A 160 6.38 12.40 10.99
CA CYS A 160 6.38 11.28 11.93
C CYS A 160 7.41 10.21 11.50
N GLY A 161 7.91 9.47 12.50
CA GLY A 161 8.72 8.28 12.28
C GLY A 161 7.86 7.06 11.93
N ALA A 162 8.46 5.88 11.89
CA ALA A 162 7.73 4.63 11.73
C ALA A 162 8.53 3.45 12.26
N GLN A 163 7.85 2.47 12.85
CA GLN A 163 8.42 1.21 13.27
C GLN A 163 7.40 0.08 13.08
N ILE A 164 7.85 -1.05 12.54
CA ILE A 164 7.01 -2.23 12.42
C ILE A 164 6.86 -2.87 13.80
N ASP A 165 5.63 -3.07 14.23
CA ASP A 165 5.29 -3.94 15.35
C ASP A 165 5.26 -5.39 14.84
N MET A 166 6.24 -6.19 15.27
CA MET A 166 6.40 -7.57 14.81
C MET A 166 5.37 -8.53 15.42
N GLU A 167 4.63 -8.13 16.47
CA GLU A 167 3.56 -8.94 17.04
C GLU A 167 2.28 -8.82 16.19
N THR A 168 1.96 -7.61 15.74
CA THR A 168 0.71 -7.32 15.03
C THR A 168 0.86 -7.19 13.51
N GLY A 169 2.08 -6.94 13.02
CA GLY A 169 2.34 -6.59 11.62
C GLY A 169 2.02 -5.12 11.28
N ALA A 170 1.61 -4.31 12.26
CA ALA A 170 1.26 -2.92 12.04
C ALA A 170 2.49 -2.04 11.79
N LEU A 171 2.34 -1.01 10.96
CA LEU A 171 3.30 0.08 10.87
C LEU A 171 2.93 1.15 11.89
N THR A 172 3.59 1.11 13.04
CA THR A 172 3.30 2.02 14.14
C THR A 172 4.01 3.35 14.00
N THR A 173 3.37 4.43 14.46
CA THR A 173 3.95 5.77 14.45
C THR A 173 3.42 6.62 15.61
N THR A 174 4.14 7.70 15.91
CA THR A 174 3.69 8.76 16.81
C THR A 174 3.61 10.05 16.00
N ILE A 175 2.41 10.64 15.95
CA ILE A 175 2.18 11.91 15.27
C ILE A 175 2.63 13.09 16.15
N PRO A 176 2.95 14.26 15.58
CA PRO A 176 3.33 15.45 16.34
C PRO A 176 2.27 15.87 17.37
N ASP A 177 2.74 16.43 18.50
CA ASP A 177 1.86 16.95 19.54
C ASP A 177 0.93 18.05 19.00
N GLY A 178 -0.36 17.95 19.32
CA GLY A 178 -1.38 18.92 18.92
C GLY A 178 -1.93 18.71 17.51
N GLU A 179 -1.50 17.67 16.79
CA GLU A 179 -2.18 17.26 15.55
C GLU A 179 -3.60 16.75 15.83
N ASP A 180 -4.54 17.25 15.04
CA ASP A 180 -5.96 16.86 15.08
C ASP A 180 -6.31 16.24 13.73
N LEU A 181 -6.18 14.91 13.67
CA LEU A 181 -6.43 14.14 12.47
C LEU A 181 -7.87 13.65 12.45
N ASP A 182 -8.55 13.91 11.33
CA ASP A 182 -9.86 13.33 11.07
C ASP A 182 -9.72 11.85 10.68
N ILE A 183 -9.76 10.98 11.68
CA ILE A 183 -9.74 9.52 11.50
C ILE A 183 -11.08 8.93 11.06
N GLY A 184 -12.10 9.76 10.76
CA GLY A 184 -13.40 9.32 10.30
C GLY A 184 -14.09 8.34 11.27
N SER A 185 -14.61 7.24 10.75
CA SER A 185 -15.31 6.21 11.53
C SER A 185 -14.38 5.22 12.25
N TYR A 186 -13.06 5.40 12.16
CA TYR A 186 -12.10 4.49 12.76
C TYR A 186 -11.85 4.79 14.25
N SER A 187 -11.50 3.75 15.00
CA SER A 187 -11.10 3.89 16.40
C SER A 187 -9.86 4.76 16.55
N GLU A 188 -9.72 5.42 17.70
CA GLU A 188 -8.57 6.25 18.02
C GLU A 188 -7.24 5.53 17.75
N GLY A 189 -6.33 6.22 17.07
CA GLY A 189 -5.02 5.70 16.68
C GLY A 189 -5.02 4.81 15.44
N VAL A 190 -6.14 4.52 14.79
CA VAL A 190 -6.13 3.88 13.46
C VAL A 190 -5.93 4.96 12.41
N TYR A 191 -4.76 4.99 11.77
CA TYR A 191 -4.36 6.07 10.86
C TYR A 191 -4.62 5.74 9.39
N HIS A 192 -5.51 4.80 9.12
CA HIS A 192 -5.85 4.27 7.80
C HIS A 192 -6.07 5.33 6.69
N ARG A 193 -6.71 6.46 6.98
CA ARG A 193 -6.89 7.55 6.00
C ARG A 193 -5.58 8.20 5.54
N TYR A 194 -4.50 8.03 6.31
CA TYR A 194 -3.23 8.72 6.14
C TYR A 194 -2.09 7.78 5.73
N ASP A 195 -2.37 6.52 5.39
CA ASP A 195 -1.34 5.53 5.06
C ASP A 195 -0.37 6.02 3.96
N TYR A 196 -0.89 6.69 2.92
CA TYR A 196 -0.04 7.35 1.92
C TYR A 196 0.46 8.71 2.38
N ALA A 197 -0.38 9.49 3.06
CA ALA A 197 -0.11 10.89 3.39
C ALA A 197 1.12 11.05 4.29
N PHE A 198 1.27 10.21 5.32
CA PHE A 198 2.34 10.34 6.31
C PHE A 198 3.75 10.21 5.74
N TRP A 199 3.93 9.43 4.68
CA TRP A 199 5.25 9.15 4.09
C TRP A 199 5.27 9.40 2.58
N TYR A 200 4.42 10.30 2.10
CA TYR A 200 4.16 10.54 0.68
C TYR A 200 5.44 10.79 -0.12
N ARG A 201 6.35 11.65 0.37
CA ARG A 201 7.61 11.94 -0.34
C ARG A 201 8.59 10.77 -0.35
N ASN A 202 8.58 9.93 0.69
CA ASN A 202 9.37 8.69 0.70
C ASN A 202 8.87 7.70 -0.35
N LEU A 203 7.54 7.52 -0.44
CA LEU A 203 6.91 6.69 -1.47
C LEU A 203 7.19 7.24 -2.87
N GLN A 204 7.03 8.55 -3.09
CA GLN A 204 7.31 9.21 -4.37
C GLN A 204 8.76 9.00 -4.80
N LYS A 205 9.73 9.22 -3.90
CA LYS A 205 11.14 8.97 -4.21
C LYS A 205 11.35 7.51 -4.61
N ASN A 206 10.75 6.60 -3.89
CA ASN A 206 10.99 5.18 -4.06
C ASN A 206 10.30 4.57 -5.29
N VAL A 207 9.21 5.16 -5.77
CA VAL A 207 8.70 4.91 -7.13
C VAL A 207 9.82 5.15 -8.15
N GLY A 208 10.55 6.27 -8.03
CA GLY A 208 11.73 6.55 -8.86
C GLY A 208 12.84 5.50 -8.68
N ASP A 209 13.22 5.20 -7.44
CA ASP A 209 14.27 4.22 -7.14
C ASP A 209 13.97 2.84 -7.75
N ARG A 210 12.71 2.39 -7.73
CA ARG A 210 12.30 1.11 -8.32
C ARG A 210 12.23 1.13 -9.84
N ILE A 211 11.83 2.25 -10.43
CA ILE A 211 11.89 2.43 -11.89
C ILE A 211 13.35 2.35 -12.35
N ASP A 212 14.27 3.04 -11.67
CA ASP A 212 15.70 2.98 -11.97
C ASP A 212 16.25 1.55 -11.79
N ALA A 213 15.88 0.87 -10.70
CA ALA A 213 16.27 -0.51 -10.46
C ALA A 213 15.72 -1.49 -11.50
N TYR A 214 14.51 -1.26 -12.02
CA TYR A 214 13.91 -2.07 -13.08
C TYR A 214 14.75 -2.00 -14.35
N TYR A 215 15.09 -0.78 -14.80
CA TYR A 215 15.88 -0.58 -16.02
C TYR A 215 17.35 -0.98 -15.87
N ALA A 216 17.87 -1.08 -14.64
CA ALA A 216 19.24 -1.54 -14.40
C ALA A 216 19.40 -3.08 -14.45
N LYS A 217 18.29 -3.84 -14.49
CA LYS A 217 18.32 -5.32 -14.61
C LYS A 217 18.48 -5.81 -16.05
N GLU A 218 18.21 -4.96 -17.03
CA GLU A 218 18.38 -5.24 -18.47
C GLU A 218 19.77 -4.83 -18.97
#